data_AF-A0A514KLV4-F1
#
_entry.id   AF-A0A514KLV4-F1
#
_cell.length_a   1.000
_cell.length_b   1.000
_cell.length_c   1.000
_cell.angle_alpha   90.00
_cell.angle_beta   90.00
_cell.angle_gamma   90.00
#
_symmetry.space_group_name_H-M   'P 1'
#
loop_
_entity.id
_entity.type
_entity.pdbx_description
1 polymer ?
#
loop_
_entity_poly.entity_id
_entity_poly.type
_entity_poly.pdbx_seq_one_letter_code
_entity_poly.pdbx_strand_id
1 'polypeptide(L)'
;MLQTARHSRFRPLAAALLGATLLAGPAFAREAGFAQAEWAQDYSSPTTMQVHRSSTPILSPDTIAATEAMVEKYRAIVSRGGWQAVTGAAGLRVGSRGPAVAAVRQRLIVTGDLDATAGGAGVYDSYVAAGVKRFQARHGLSQTGQMSPATQAAMNVPADVRLRQLETNVIRLRSYSGDLGRRFVITNIPAALVQTVENGQVVTLHAAGVGKIDRQSPIMNAKAVEINFNPTWTVPASIVRKDLIPKMQKDPNYLTDNKIRILSGGQEISPRSVNWNSDEGTRYTYRQDSGADFNSMGVVRINIPNPHGVFMHDTNSRGVFGDDFRFISSGCVRVQNVREYITWLLKDTPGWDRAHVEQAVESGQRIDARLTQPVPVYWTYITAWATPDGTVQFRDDIYKRDGVNVPSTIEAPTPVASAASTQPEVFEPGDEEN
;
A
#
# COMPACT_ATOMS: atom_id res chain seq x y z
N MET A 1 7.72 -69.47 -78.98
CA MET A 1 6.59 -70.43 -79.03
C MET A 1 5.88 -70.40 -77.68
N LEU A 2 4.54 -70.46 -77.68
CA LEU A 2 3.58 -70.82 -76.60
C LEU A 2 3.84 -70.31 -75.15
N GLN A 3 2.99 -69.47 -74.54
CA GLN A 3 1.61 -69.70 -74.01
C GLN A 3 1.55 -70.50 -72.70
N THR A 4 0.62 -70.28 -71.75
CA THR A 4 -0.61 -69.41 -71.68
C THR A 4 -0.42 -68.27 -70.65
N ALA A 5 -1.35 -67.50 -70.05
CA ALA A 5 -2.80 -67.18 -70.11
C ALA A 5 -2.96 -65.71 -69.59
N ARG A 6 -3.99 -64.86 -69.78
CA ARG A 6 -5.48 -64.90 -69.62
C ARG A 6 -5.98 -65.05 -68.16
N HIS A 7 -6.91 -64.24 -67.60
CA HIS A 7 -7.51 -62.96 -68.04
C HIS A 7 -8.16 -62.16 -66.85
N SER A 8 -8.19 -60.83 -66.98
CA SER A 8 -9.10 -59.79 -66.43
C SER A 8 -10.12 -60.03 -65.27
N ARG A 9 -10.04 -59.14 -64.26
CA ARG A 9 -11.11 -58.29 -63.62
C ARG A 9 -12.58 -58.82 -63.52
N PHE A 10 -13.18 -58.75 -62.32
CA PHE A 10 -14.41 -57.97 -62.01
C PHE A 10 -14.64 -57.80 -60.48
N ARG A 11 -15.76 -57.18 -60.04
CA ARG A 11 -16.06 -56.69 -58.66
C ARG A 11 -16.89 -57.70 -57.83
N PRO A 12 -16.91 -57.59 -56.49
CA PRO A 12 -18.04 -56.97 -55.78
C PRO A 12 -17.57 -55.86 -54.80
N LEU A 13 -18.37 -54.91 -54.32
CA LEU A 13 -19.41 -54.98 -53.26
C LEU A 13 -18.98 -55.79 -52.02
N ALA A 14 -19.32 -55.45 -50.78
CA ALA A 14 -19.79 -54.26 -50.07
C ALA A 14 -20.22 -54.81 -48.69
N ALA A 15 -19.72 -54.25 -47.58
CA ALA A 15 -20.20 -54.61 -46.24
C ALA A 15 -20.30 -53.32 -45.41
N ALA A 16 -21.49 -53.06 -44.87
CA ALA A 16 -21.74 -51.91 -44.01
C ALA A 16 -21.56 -52.30 -42.54
N LEU A 17 -20.95 -51.42 -41.75
CA LEU A 17 -20.97 -51.47 -40.29
C LEU A 17 -21.47 -50.11 -39.78
N LEU A 18 -22.51 -50.14 -38.96
CA LEU A 18 -23.11 -48.93 -38.39
C LEU A 18 -22.20 -48.40 -37.27
N GLY A 19 -21.44 -47.35 -37.57
CA GLY A 19 -20.80 -46.53 -36.54
C GLY A 19 -21.85 -45.66 -35.84
N ALA A 20 -22.39 -46.15 -34.72
CA ALA A 20 -23.32 -45.37 -33.91
C ALA A 20 -22.60 -44.18 -33.25
N THR A 21 -22.85 -42.96 -33.75
CA THR A 21 -22.28 -41.72 -33.22
C THR A 21 -22.95 -41.32 -31.90
N LEU A 22 -22.56 -41.97 -30.80
CA LEU A 22 -22.79 -41.43 -29.46
C LEU A 22 -21.90 -40.20 -29.28
N LEU A 23 -22.53 -39.02 -29.24
CA LEU A 23 -21.88 -37.75 -28.95
C LEU A 23 -21.49 -37.69 -27.47
N ALA A 24 -20.35 -38.30 -27.14
CA ALA A 24 -19.68 -38.14 -25.86
C ALA A 24 -19.11 -36.70 -25.75
N GLY A 25 -20.00 -35.74 -25.47
CA GLY A 25 -19.59 -34.38 -25.12
C GLY A 25 -18.72 -34.42 -23.85
N PRO A 26 -17.54 -33.76 -23.83
CA PRO A 26 -16.73 -33.73 -22.62
C PRO A 26 -17.49 -33.01 -21.52
N ALA A 27 -17.75 -33.72 -20.42
CA ALA A 27 -18.34 -33.12 -19.24
C ALA A 27 -17.36 -32.09 -18.68
N PHE A 28 -17.70 -30.80 -18.79
CA PHE A 28 -16.95 -29.71 -18.18
C PHE A 28 -17.12 -29.74 -16.66
N ALA A 29 -16.44 -30.69 -16.01
CA ALA A 29 -16.13 -30.60 -14.60
C ALA A 29 -15.34 -29.32 -14.35
N ARG A 30 -16.01 -28.30 -13.80
CA ARG A 30 -15.35 -27.08 -13.34
C ARG A 30 -14.56 -27.42 -12.07
N GLU A 31 -13.34 -27.91 -12.24
CA GLU A 31 -12.28 -27.67 -11.26
C GLU A 31 -12.00 -26.16 -11.19
N ALA A 32 -12.86 -25.46 -10.45
CA ALA A 32 -12.64 -24.09 -10.02
C ALA A 32 -11.61 -24.07 -8.86
N GLY A 33 -10.52 -24.81 -9.04
CA GLY A 33 -9.32 -24.70 -8.22
C GLY A 33 -8.69 -23.35 -8.48
N PHE A 34 -9.18 -22.32 -7.79
CA PHE A 34 -8.57 -21.01 -7.77
C PHE A 34 -7.22 -21.14 -7.06
N ALA A 35 -6.19 -21.46 -7.84
CA ALA A 35 -4.82 -21.42 -7.41
C ALA A 35 -4.57 -20.06 -6.76
N GLN A 36 -4.29 -20.10 -5.46
CA GLN A 36 -3.84 -18.95 -4.71
C GLN A 36 -2.51 -18.53 -5.32
N ALA A 37 -2.56 -17.53 -6.21
CA ALA A 37 -1.42 -17.18 -7.06
C ALA A 37 -0.19 -16.95 -6.19
N GLU A 38 0.87 -17.72 -6.42
CA GLU A 38 2.16 -17.49 -5.79
C GLU A 38 2.70 -16.16 -6.33
N TRP A 39 2.55 -15.10 -5.55
CA TRP A 39 3.08 -13.78 -5.88
C TRP A 39 4.60 -13.88 -5.89
N ALA A 40 5.17 -13.93 -7.10
CA ALA A 40 6.61 -13.96 -7.31
C ALA A 40 7.29 -12.81 -6.52
N GLN A 41 8.51 -13.07 -6.03
CA GLN A 41 9.20 -12.24 -5.04
C GLN A 41 9.78 -10.91 -5.60
N ASP A 42 9.07 -10.27 -6.52
CA ASP A 42 9.50 -9.03 -7.17
C ASP A 42 9.44 -7.83 -6.22
N TYR A 43 10.53 -7.06 -6.19
CA TYR A 43 10.62 -5.76 -5.50
C TYR A 43 9.97 -4.60 -6.28
N SER A 44 9.17 -4.92 -7.31
CA SER A 44 8.46 -3.93 -8.12
C SER A 44 7.16 -3.49 -7.45
N SER A 45 6.85 -2.21 -7.49
CA SER A 45 5.50 -1.72 -7.16
C SER A 45 4.51 -2.24 -8.22
N PRO A 46 3.28 -2.63 -7.85
CA PRO A 46 2.31 -3.12 -8.81
C PRO A 46 2.05 -2.06 -9.90
N THR A 47 1.74 -2.52 -11.11
CA THR A 47 1.56 -1.67 -12.31
C THR A 47 0.49 -0.58 -12.15
N THR A 48 -0.39 -0.69 -11.15
CA THR A 48 -1.40 0.28 -10.75
C THR A 48 -0.90 1.41 -9.85
N MET A 49 0.29 1.32 -9.23
CA MET A 49 0.82 2.32 -8.30
C MET A 49 2.23 2.78 -8.68
N GLN A 50 2.34 3.46 -9.83
CA GLN A 50 3.58 4.10 -10.25
C GLN A 50 3.78 5.44 -9.53
N VAL A 51 4.71 5.49 -8.57
CA VAL A 51 5.02 6.73 -7.85
C VAL A 51 5.83 7.64 -8.78
N HIS A 52 5.19 8.67 -9.35
CA HIS A 52 5.87 9.67 -10.16
C HIS A 52 7.02 10.33 -9.37
N ARG A 53 8.26 10.00 -9.73
CA ARG A 53 9.47 10.57 -9.14
C ARG A 53 9.65 12.01 -9.62
N SER A 54 9.02 12.96 -8.93
CA SER A 54 9.57 14.32 -8.90
C SER A 54 10.92 14.29 -8.19
N SER A 55 11.93 14.95 -8.76
CA SER A 55 13.22 15.17 -8.10
C SER A 55 13.12 16.21 -6.98
N THR A 56 12.06 17.02 -6.94
CA THR A 56 11.83 18.05 -5.93
C THR A 56 11.32 17.42 -4.61
N PRO A 57 12.00 17.61 -3.47
CA PRO A 57 11.53 17.15 -2.16
C PRO A 57 10.25 17.85 -1.72
N ILE A 58 9.41 17.16 -0.96
CA ILE A 58 8.20 17.75 -0.36
C ILE A 58 8.60 18.91 0.59
N LEU A 59 9.68 18.75 1.34
CA LEU A 59 10.27 19.83 2.13
C LEU A 59 11.38 20.52 1.31
N SER A 60 11.00 21.53 0.53
CA SER A 60 11.92 22.37 -0.24
C SER A 60 11.34 23.77 -0.49
N PRO A 61 12.17 24.80 -0.73
CA PRO A 61 11.71 26.13 -1.15
C PRO A 61 10.88 26.08 -2.45
N ASP A 62 11.28 25.22 -3.39
CA ASP A 62 10.60 25.04 -4.67
C ASP A 62 9.17 24.50 -4.50
N THR A 63 8.97 23.51 -3.62
CA THR A 63 7.63 23.00 -3.28
C THR A 63 6.80 24.04 -2.52
N ILE A 64 7.40 24.88 -1.67
CA ILE A 64 6.70 26.01 -1.03
C ILE A 64 6.19 26.98 -2.10
N ALA A 65 7.08 27.49 -2.96
CA ALA A 65 6.73 28.45 -4.02
C ALA A 65 5.72 27.90 -5.02
N ALA A 66 5.87 26.64 -5.45
CA ALA A 66 4.92 25.98 -6.33
C ALA A 66 3.53 25.79 -5.66
N THR A 67 3.48 25.47 -4.37
CA THR A 67 2.21 25.34 -3.64
C THR A 67 1.53 26.69 -3.45
N GLU A 68 2.29 27.77 -3.24
CA GLU A 68 1.75 29.15 -3.18
C GLU A 68 1.18 29.62 -4.53
N ALA A 69 1.88 29.35 -5.64
CA ALA A 69 1.31 29.58 -6.99
C ALA A 69 0.06 28.73 -7.25
N MET A 70 -0.01 27.51 -6.68
CA MET A 70 -1.18 26.64 -6.78
C MET A 70 -2.38 27.14 -5.96
N VAL A 71 -2.15 27.79 -4.80
CA VAL A 71 -3.20 28.46 -4.02
C VAL A 71 -3.89 29.52 -4.89
N GLU A 72 -3.14 30.39 -5.58
CA GLU A 72 -3.75 31.42 -6.44
C GLU A 72 -4.47 30.81 -7.65
N LYS A 73 -3.92 29.75 -8.27
CA LYS A 73 -4.61 28.98 -9.33
C LYS A 73 -5.94 28.40 -8.84
N TYR A 74 -5.99 27.88 -7.61
CA TYR A 74 -7.22 27.34 -7.00
C TYR A 74 -8.20 28.45 -6.57
N ARG A 75 -7.70 29.59 -6.07
CA ARG A 75 -8.51 30.77 -5.75
C ARG A 75 -9.21 31.32 -7.00
N ALA A 76 -8.51 31.34 -8.14
CA ALA A 76 -9.09 31.69 -9.43
C ALA A 76 -10.10 30.67 -9.97
N ILE A 77 -10.02 29.39 -9.57
CA ILE A 77 -11.06 28.38 -9.88
C ILE A 77 -12.30 28.63 -9.00
N VAL A 78 -12.10 28.87 -7.70
CA VAL A 78 -13.19 29.16 -6.74
C VAL A 78 -13.96 30.43 -7.13
N SER A 79 -13.27 31.51 -7.52
CA SER A 79 -13.92 32.77 -7.93
C SER A 79 -14.74 32.66 -9.22
N ARG A 80 -14.57 31.59 -10.02
CA ARG A 80 -15.40 31.25 -11.18
C ARG A 80 -16.52 30.23 -10.85
N GLY A 81 -16.81 30.00 -9.57
CA GLY A 81 -17.82 29.05 -9.12
C GLY A 81 -17.33 27.61 -8.93
N GLY A 82 -16.01 27.37 -8.97
CA GLY A 82 -15.42 26.07 -8.69
C GLY A 82 -15.59 25.06 -9.83
N TRP A 83 -16.04 23.84 -9.48
CA TRP A 83 -16.39 22.78 -10.43
C TRP A 83 -17.68 22.08 -9.99
N GLN A 84 -18.45 21.61 -10.97
CA GLN A 84 -19.64 20.80 -10.72
C GLN A 84 -19.27 19.39 -10.23
N ALA A 85 -20.15 18.79 -9.44
CA ALA A 85 -19.99 17.41 -8.98
C ALA A 85 -20.22 16.41 -10.15
N VAL A 86 -19.37 15.39 -10.21
CA VAL A 86 -19.48 14.28 -11.15
C VAL A 86 -20.36 13.19 -10.52
N THR A 87 -21.58 13.04 -11.04
CA THR A 87 -22.55 12.03 -10.59
C THR A 87 -22.63 10.87 -11.59
N GLY A 88 -22.95 9.66 -11.11
CA GLY A 88 -23.15 8.48 -11.96
C GLY A 88 -21.91 8.02 -12.75
N ALA A 89 -20.70 8.36 -12.29
CA ALA A 89 -19.45 8.03 -12.98
C ALA A 89 -18.76 6.76 -12.46
N ALA A 90 -19.12 6.26 -11.28
CA ALA A 90 -18.61 4.98 -10.77
C ALA A 90 -18.85 3.84 -11.79
N GLY A 91 -17.79 3.11 -12.15
CA GLY A 91 -17.80 2.07 -13.16
C GLY A 91 -17.53 2.52 -14.61
N LEU A 92 -17.40 3.83 -14.88
CA LEU A 92 -16.98 4.32 -16.21
C LEU A 92 -15.54 3.89 -16.52
N ARG A 93 -15.34 3.42 -17.75
CA ARG A 93 -14.09 2.87 -18.29
C ARG A 93 -14.06 3.03 -19.80
N VAL A 94 -12.95 2.64 -20.45
CA VAL A 94 -12.82 2.75 -21.92
C VAL A 94 -14.01 2.10 -22.63
N GLY A 95 -14.65 2.87 -23.51
CA GLY A 95 -15.86 2.49 -24.25
C GLY A 95 -17.18 2.96 -23.64
N SER A 96 -17.22 3.39 -22.37
CA SER A 96 -18.42 3.97 -21.75
C SER A 96 -18.86 5.27 -22.45
N ARG A 97 -20.16 5.60 -22.38
CA ARG A 97 -20.76 6.78 -23.01
C ARG A 97 -21.81 7.44 -22.10
N GLY A 98 -22.17 8.68 -22.39
CA GLY A 98 -23.29 9.41 -21.76
C GLY A 98 -22.89 10.62 -20.93
N PRO A 99 -23.85 11.32 -20.28
CA PRO A 99 -23.61 12.60 -19.62
C PRO A 99 -22.52 12.57 -18.53
N ALA A 100 -22.44 11.48 -17.75
CA ALA A 100 -21.41 11.32 -16.73
C ALA A 100 -19.97 11.31 -17.31
N VAL A 101 -19.79 10.82 -18.54
CA VAL A 101 -18.51 10.88 -19.26
C VAL A 101 -18.14 12.34 -19.60
N ALA A 102 -19.10 13.13 -20.04
CA ALA A 102 -18.88 14.56 -20.32
C ALA A 102 -18.55 15.33 -19.03
N ALA A 103 -19.20 14.99 -17.90
CA ALA A 103 -18.87 15.54 -16.59
C ALA A 103 -17.44 15.18 -16.13
N VAL A 104 -17.02 13.91 -16.25
CA VAL A 104 -15.62 13.48 -16.00
C VAL A 104 -14.65 14.24 -16.91
N ARG A 105 -14.94 14.33 -18.21
CA ARG A 105 -14.08 15.02 -19.19
C ARG A 105 -13.89 16.50 -18.81
N GLN A 106 -14.98 17.22 -18.52
CA GLN A 106 -14.91 18.62 -18.09
C GLN A 106 -14.19 18.77 -16.75
N ARG A 107 -14.42 17.86 -15.81
CA ARG A 107 -13.76 17.88 -14.48
C ARG A 107 -12.24 17.72 -14.61
N LEU A 108 -11.76 16.87 -15.51
CA LEU A 108 -10.33 16.68 -15.79
C LEU A 108 -9.70 17.89 -16.48
N ILE A 109 -10.41 18.51 -17.44
CA ILE A 109 -9.96 19.72 -18.14
C ILE A 109 -9.77 20.88 -17.15
N VAL A 110 -10.69 21.07 -16.21
CA VAL A 110 -10.62 22.15 -15.19
C VAL A 110 -9.37 22.05 -14.30
N THR A 111 -8.85 20.84 -14.02
CA THR A 111 -7.60 20.65 -13.27
C THR A 111 -6.35 20.42 -14.13
N GLY A 112 -6.48 20.36 -15.46
CA GLY A 112 -5.36 20.13 -16.38
C GLY A 112 -4.92 18.67 -16.50
N ASP A 113 -5.71 17.72 -16.01
CA ASP A 113 -5.45 16.28 -16.15
C ASP A 113 -5.64 15.79 -17.60
N LEU A 114 -6.41 16.54 -18.39
CA LEU A 114 -6.76 16.27 -19.78
C LEU A 114 -6.77 17.57 -20.59
N ASP A 115 -6.18 17.57 -21.78
CA ASP A 115 -6.27 18.68 -22.72
C ASP A 115 -7.68 18.81 -23.31
N ALA A 116 -8.18 20.03 -23.46
CA ALA A 116 -9.53 20.29 -23.95
C ALA A 116 -9.78 19.69 -25.35
N THR A 117 -8.77 19.73 -26.22
CA THR A 117 -8.82 19.27 -27.62
C THR A 117 -8.66 17.75 -27.78
N ALA A 118 -8.15 17.06 -26.76
CA ALA A 118 -7.72 15.66 -26.90
C ALA A 118 -8.89 14.66 -26.81
N GLY A 119 -9.39 14.18 -27.94
CA GLY A 119 -10.33 13.05 -28.00
C GLY A 119 -11.80 13.39 -28.28
N GLY A 120 -12.66 12.39 -28.17
CA GLY A 120 -14.06 12.46 -28.60
C GLY A 120 -15.02 12.99 -27.54
N ALA A 121 -15.95 13.86 -27.93
CA ALA A 121 -17.02 14.31 -27.04
C ALA A 121 -18.00 13.15 -26.72
N GLY A 122 -18.28 12.94 -25.43
CA GLY A 122 -19.29 11.98 -24.95
C GLY A 122 -18.89 10.50 -24.90
N VAL A 123 -17.64 10.15 -25.24
CA VAL A 123 -17.09 8.78 -25.13
C VAL A 123 -15.90 8.78 -24.17
N TYR A 124 -15.84 7.76 -23.30
CA TYR A 124 -14.70 7.53 -22.42
C TYR A 124 -13.62 6.83 -23.24
N ASP A 125 -12.74 7.61 -23.84
CA ASP A 125 -11.68 7.15 -24.72
C ASP A 125 -10.34 6.95 -23.96
N SER A 126 -9.26 6.67 -24.69
CA SER A 126 -7.92 6.52 -24.14
C SER A 126 -7.37 7.83 -23.54
N TYR A 127 -7.78 9.00 -24.02
CA TYR A 127 -7.36 10.29 -23.47
C TYR A 127 -8.05 10.55 -22.12
N VAL A 128 -9.35 10.29 -22.02
CA VAL A 128 -10.09 10.34 -20.74
C VAL A 128 -9.50 9.34 -19.75
N ALA A 129 -9.25 8.09 -20.17
CA ALA A 129 -8.62 7.08 -19.31
C ALA A 129 -7.22 7.52 -18.81
N ALA A 130 -6.39 8.10 -19.67
CA ALA A 130 -5.09 8.64 -19.28
C ALA A 130 -5.21 9.83 -18.32
N GLY A 131 -6.18 10.72 -18.53
CA GLY A 131 -6.48 11.81 -17.59
C GLY A 131 -6.93 11.31 -16.22
N VAL A 132 -7.79 10.29 -16.17
CA VAL A 132 -8.18 9.63 -14.92
C VAL A 132 -6.98 8.97 -14.23
N LYS A 133 -6.01 8.40 -14.95
CA LYS A 133 -4.75 7.91 -14.35
C LYS A 133 -3.92 9.02 -13.72
N ARG A 134 -3.75 10.17 -14.39
CA ARG A 134 -3.05 11.34 -13.82
C ARG A 134 -3.74 11.85 -12.56
N PHE A 135 -5.07 11.95 -12.61
CA PHE A 135 -5.90 12.32 -11.47
C PHE A 135 -5.70 11.35 -10.29
N GLN A 136 -5.82 10.04 -10.54
CA GLN A 136 -5.62 8.99 -9.53
C GLN A 136 -4.21 9.10 -8.90
N ALA A 137 -3.17 9.18 -9.73
CA ALA A 137 -1.79 9.28 -9.29
C ALA A 137 -1.55 10.48 -8.36
N ARG A 138 -2.03 11.67 -8.73
CA ARG A 138 -1.84 12.89 -7.92
C ARG A 138 -2.77 12.99 -6.72
N HIS A 139 -3.83 12.18 -6.66
CA HIS A 139 -4.66 11.99 -5.48
C HIS A 139 -4.21 10.82 -4.57
N GLY A 140 -3.18 10.07 -4.96
CA GLY A 140 -2.66 8.92 -4.19
C GLY A 140 -3.46 7.62 -4.35
N LEU A 141 -4.34 7.55 -5.34
CA LEU A 141 -5.22 6.41 -5.65
C LEU A 141 -4.60 5.49 -6.73
N SER A 142 -5.07 4.24 -6.77
CA SER A 142 -4.69 3.25 -7.78
C SER A 142 -5.03 3.71 -9.20
N GLN A 143 -4.01 3.75 -10.05
CA GLN A 143 -3.96 4.35 -11.40
C GLN A 143 -4.55 3.42 -12.47
N THR A 144 -5.76 2.93 -12.19
CA THR A 144 -6.51 2.00 -13.05
C THR A 144 -6.93 2.65 -14.37
N GLY A 145 -7.15 3.97 -14.39
CA GLY A 145 -7.79 4.67 -15.51
C GLY A 145 -9.29 4.38 -15.64
N GLN A 146 -9.88 3.77 -14.60
CA GLN A 146 -11.31 3.49 -14.45
C GLN A 146 -11.86 4.32 -13.28
N MET A 147 -13.10 4.76 -13.38
CA MET A 147 -13.74 5.54 -12.32
C MET A 147 -14.20 4.64 -11.17
N SER A 148 -13.35 4.44 -10.17
CA SER A 148 -13.75 3.82 -8.90
C SER A 148 -14.64 4.77 -8.06
N PRO A 149 -15.41 4.26 -7.07
CA PRO A 149 -16.13 5.12 -6.11
C PRO A 149 -15.21 6.13 -5.42
N ALA A 150 -14.01 5.69 -4.99
CA ALA A 150 -12.96 6.55 -4.45
C ALA A 150 -12.54 7.66 -5.43
N THR A 151 -12.38 7.34 -6.72
CA THR A 151 -12.04 8.33 -7.76
C THR A 151 -13.16 9.37 -7.91
N GLN A 152 -14.43 8.95 -7.92
CA GLN A 152 -15.57 9.87 -7.98
C GLN A 152 -15.65 10.75 -6.73
N ALA A 153 -15.45 10.18 -5.53
CA ALA A 153 -15.40 10.93 -4.28
C ALA A 153 -14.27 11.99 -4.29
N ALA A 154 -13.07 11.61 -4.72
CA ALA A 154 -11.93 12.51 -4.83
C ALA A 154 -12.14 13.66 -5.83
N MET A 155 -12.81 13.41 -6.96
CA MET A 155 -13.23 14.45 -7.93
C MET A 155 -14.27 15.42 -7.37
N ASN A 156 -15.16 14.92 -6.51
CA ASN A 156 -16.31 15.65 -5.97
C ASN A 156 -16.00 16.45 -4.69
N VAL A 157 -14.78 16.35 -4.14
CA VAL A 157 -14.33 17.29 -3.10
C VAL A 157 -14.37 18.72 -3.69
N PRO A 158 -15.09 19.68 -3.06
CA PRO A 158 -15.27 21.03 -3.61
C PRO A 158 -13.97 21.83 -3.80
N ALA A 159 -14.03 22.84 -4.67
CA ALA A 159 -12.88 23.67 -5.02
C ALA A 159 -12.38 24.54 -3.85
N ASP A 160 -13.30 25.06 -3.04
CA ASP A 160 -13.01 25.84 -1.84
C ASP A 160 -12.41 24.97 -0.72
N VAL A 161 -12.86 23.72 -0.60
CA VAL A 161 -12.28 22.72 0.30
C VAL A 161 -10.84 22.41 -0.10
N ARG A 162 -10.57 22.18 -1.39
CA ARG A 162 -9.19 21.94 -1.88
C ARG A 162 -8.31 23.19 -1.81
N LEU A 163 -8.86 24.39 -2.00
CA LEU A 163 -8.15 25.66 -1.78
C LEU A 163 -7.70 25.78 -0.32
N ARG A 164 -8.61 25.64 0.64
CA ARG A 164 -8.26 25.66 2.07
C ARG A 164 -7.29 24.54 2.45
N GLN A 165 -7.40 23.36 1.82
CA GLN A 165 -6.41 22.29 2.01
C GLN A 165 -5.00 22.71 1.56
N LEU A 166 -4.86 23.41 0.44
CA LEU A 166 -3.58 23.98 0.01
C LEU A 166 -3.09 25.09 0.98
N GLU A 167 -3.96 26.02 1.35
CA GLU A 167 -3.63 27.13 2.25
C GLU A 167 -3.14 26.64 3.64
N THR A 168 -3.81 25.64 4.23
CA THR A 168 -3.34 24.95 5.46
C THR A 168 -1.97 24.31 5.27
N ASN A 169 -1.69 23.67 4.12
CA ASN A 169 -0.42 22.99 3.92
C ASN A 169 0.73 23.93 3.53
N VAL A 170 0.49 25.08 2.91
CA VAL A 170 1.52 26.13 2.75
C VAL A 170 2.11 26.51 4.11
N ILE A 171 1.28 26.67 5.14
CA ILE A 171 1.74 26.97 6.51
C ILE A 171 2.60 25.83 7.05
N ARG A 172 2.19 24.56 6.87
CA ARG A 172 2.97 23.39 7.30
C ARG A 172 4.30 23.23 6.55
N LEU A 173 4.33 23.49 5.25
CA LEU A 173 5.55 23.48 4.44
C LEU A 173 6.51 24.59 4.91
N ARG A 174 6.00 25.81 5.14
CA ARG A 174 6.76 26.94 5.69
C ARG A 174 7.36 26.64 7.08
N SER A 175 6.73 25.81 7.91
CA SER A 175 7.34 25.38 9.20
C SER A 175 8.59 24.47 9.07
N TYR A 176 8.93 24.03 7.86
CA TYR A 176 10.18 23.32 7.54
C TYR A 176 11.10 24.12 6.59
N SER A 177 10.95 25.45 6.53
CA SER A 177 11.72 26.33 5.62
C SER A 177 13.16 26.65 6.08
N GLY A 178 13.57 26.22 7.27
CA GLY A 178 14.96 26.33 7.75
C GLY A 178 15.90 25.30 7.13
N ASP A 179 17.18 25.32 7.54
CA ASP A 179 18.15 24.32 7.07
C ASP A 179 17.81 22.92 7.61
N LEU A 180 17.46 22.01 6.69
CA LEU A 180 17.21 20.59 6.96
C LEU A 180 18.48 19.74 6.80
N GLY A 181 19.60 20.38 6.45
CA GLY A 181 20.89 19.76 6.16
C GLY A 181 21.00 19.22 4.73
N ARG A 182 22.24 18.93 4.32
CA ARG A 182 22.56 18.41 2.97
C ARG A 182 21.89 17.06 2.65
N ARG A 183 21.57 16.27 3.68
CA ARG A 183 21.18 14.85 3.55
C ARG A 183 20.20 14.46 4.67
N PHE A 184 18.95 14.13 4.34
CA PHE A 184 17.87 13.83 5.30
C PHE A 184 16.76 12.93 4.74
N VAL A 185 15.81 12.53 5.58
CA VAL A 185 14.65 11.69 5.23
C VAL A 185 13.34 12.42 5.55
N ILE A 186 12.37 12.37 4.64
CA ILE A 186 11.00 12.84 4.85
C ILE A 186 10.06 11.63 4.84
N THR A 187 9.33 11.40 5.94
CA THR A 187 8.18 10.48 5.96
C THR A 187 6.91 11.31 5.95
N ASN A 188 6.22 11.39 4.81
CA ASN A 188 4.94 12.11 4.73
C ASN A 188 3.80 11.14 5.06
N ILE A 189 3.26 11.25 6.27
CA ILE A 189 2.31 10.32 6.88
C ILE A 189 1.03 10.13 6.04
N PRO A 190 0.24 11.17 5.69
CA PRO A 190 -0.99 11.02 4.89
C PRO A 190 -0.73 10.59 3.43
N ALA A 191 0.48 10.78 2.90
CA ALA A 191 0.87 10.21 1.61
C ALA A 191 1.27 8.73 1.71
N ALA A 192 1.61 8.25 2.92
CA ALA A 192 2.23 6.96 3.19
C ALA A 192 3.43 6.71 2.23
N LEU A 193 4.37 7.67 2.24
CA LEU A 193 5.60 7.70 1.44
C LEU A 193 6.82 8.09 2.29
N VAL A 194 8.00 7.58 1.93
CA VAL A 194 9.31 7.98 2.46
C VAL A 194 10.20 8.47 1.31
N GLN A 195 10.64 9.73 1.37
CA GLN A 195 11.68 10.30 0.48
C GLN A 195 13.02 10.29 1.20
N THR A 196 14.10 9.85 0.53
CA THR A 196 15.46 10.25 0.91
C THR A 196 15.88 11.46 0.08
N VAL A 197 16.46 12.46 0.75
CA VAL A 197 16.84 13.73 0.14
C VAL A 197 18.34 13.94 0.29
N GLU A 198 19.01 14.31 -0.79
CA GLU A 198 20.42 14.70 -0.77
C GLU A 198 20.69 15.81 -1.78
N ASN A 199 21.50 16.80 -1.39
CA ASN A 199 21.88 17.95 -2.23
C ASN A 199 20.66 18.68 -2.85
N GLY A 200 19.54 18.73 -2.12
CA GLY A 200 18.28 19.35 -2.57
C GLY A 200 17.40 18.47 -3.47
N GLN A 201 17.79 17.22 -3.76
CA GLN A 201 17.06 16.32 -4.67
C GLN A 201 16.59 15.04 -3.98
N VAL A 202 15.46 14.49 -4.41
CA VAL A 202 14.96 13.17 -4.00
C VAL A 202 15.80 12.09 -4.67
N VAL A 203 16.53 11.30 -3.87
CA VAL A 203 17.40 10.21 -4.37
C VAL A 203 16.61 8.90 -4.47
N THR A 204 15.84 8.56 -3.43
CA THR A 204 15.00 7.35 -3.39
C THR A 204 13.62 7.68 -2.82
N LEU A 205 12.60 6.91 -3.22
CA LEU A 205 11.21 7.15 -2.88
C LEU A 205 10.47 5.82 -2.71
N HIS A 206 9.99 5.55 -1.50
CA HIS A 206 9.43 4.27 -1.07
C HIS A 206 7.96 4.44 -0.65
N ALA A 207 7.12 3.45 -0.93
CA ALA A 207 5.83 3.33 -0.23
C ALA A 207 6.07 3.01 1.26
N ALA A 208 5.15 3.45 2.11
CA ALA A 208 5.19 3.18 3.54
C ALA A 208 3.86 2.63 4.08
N GLY A 209 3.93 1.95 5.22
CA GLY A 209 2.78 1.53 6.02
C GLY A 209 2.81 2.22 7.38
N VAL A 210 1.96 3.23 7.56
CA VAL A 210 1.98 4.15 8.72
C VAL A 210 0.86 3.83 9.72
N GLY A 211 0.78 4.57 10.83
CA GLY A 211 -0.15 4.30 11.93
C GLY A 211 -1.65 4.32 11.56
N LYS A 212 -2.43 3.43 12.18
CA LYS A 212 -3.91 3.47 12.17
C LYS A 212 -4.47 4.75 12.78
N ILE A 213 -5.74 5.07 12.50
CA ILE A 213 -6.43 6.24 13.08
C ILE A 213 -6.49 6.16 14.62
N ASP A 214 -6.58 4.95 15.22
CA ASP A 214 -6.54 4.72 16.67
C ASP A 214 -5.12 4.61 17.26
N ARG A 215 -4.08 4.64 16.41
CA ARG A 215 -2.65 4.42 16.76
C ARG A 215 -1.75 5.22 15.81
N GLN A 216 -2.01 6.52 15.78
CA GLN A 216 -1.45 7.45 14.79
C GLN A 216 0.09 7.50 14.84
N SER A 217 0.73 7.62 13.68
CA SER A 217 2.14 7.99 13.63
C SER A 217 2.31 9.44 14.13
N PRO A 218 3.26 9.72 15.05
CA PRO A 218 3.51 11.08 15.52
C PRO A 218 4.12 11.95 14.40
N ILE A 219 3.80 13.24 14.41
CA ILE A 219 4.61 14.25 13.72
C ILE A 219 5.81 14.51 14.61
N MET A 220 7.03 14.31 14.11
CA MET A 220 8.25 14.45 14.91
C MET A 220 9.49 14.67 14.05
N ASN A 221 10.51 15.27 14.66
CA ASN A 221 11.84 15.43 14.08
C ASN A 221 12.80 14.58 14.92
N ALA A 222 13.48 13.60 14.30
CA ALA A 222 14.40 12.67 14.95
C ALA A 222 15.69 12.50 14.11
N LYS A 223 16.58 11.60 14.51
CA LYS A 223 17.71 11.16 13.68
C LYS A 223 17.80 9.64 13.65
N ALA A 224 18.06 9.06 12.48
CA ALA A 224 18.45 7.65 12.37
C ALA A 224 19.88 7.48 12.87
N VAL A 225 20.11 6.55 13.80
CA VAL A 225 21.43 6.33 14.43
C VAL A 225 22.03 4.97 14.14
N GLU A 226 21.20 3.98 13.79
CA GLU A 226 21.58 2.57 13.74
C GLU A 226 20.58 1.75 12.92
N ILE A 227 21.07 0.74 12.21
CA ILE A 227 20.28 -0.28 11.51
C ILE A 227 20.45 -1.61 12.25
N ASN A 228 19.37 -2.20 12.75
CA ASN A 228 19.36 -3.55 13.31
C ASN A 228 18.94 -4.53 12.20
N PHE A 229 19.88 -5.31 11.67
CA PHE A 229 19.64 -6.40 10.73
C PHE A 229 19.16 -7.66 11.48
N ASN A 230 18.27 -8.41 10.82
CA ASN A 230 17.58 -9.60 11.35
C ASN A 230 17.14 -9.47 12.82
N PRO A 231 16.32 -8.46 13.16
CA PRO A 231 16.07 -8.08 14.55
C PRO A 231 14.98 -8.94 15.22
N THR A 232 15.24 -9.42 16.44
CA THR A 232 14.19 -9.93 17.33
C THR A 232 13.23 -8.80 17.71
N TRP A 233 11.91 -9.03 17.66
CA TRP A 233 10.93 -8.01 18.03
C TRP A 233 10.42 -8.20 19.48
N THR A 234 10.74 -7.27 20.37
CA THR A 234 10.07 -7.17 21.68
C THR A 234 8.73 -6.45 21.51
N VAL A 235 7.63 -7.13 21.78
CA VAL A 235 6.27 -6.61 21.57
C VAL A 235 5.89 -5.62 22.70
N PRO A 236 5.52 -4.36 22.40
CA PRO A 236 5.08 -3.42 23.43
C PRO A 236 3.80 -3.86 24.14
N ALA A 237 3.67 -3.62 25.46
CA ALA A 237 2.51 -4.03 26.25
C ALA A 237 1.15 -3.49 25.74
N SER A 238 1.16 -2.37 25.01
CA SER A 238 -0.02 -1.84 24.31
C SER A 238 -0.48 -2.73 23.14
N ILE A 239 0.46 -3.38 22.44
CA ILE A 239 0.21 -4.36 21.37
C ILE A 239 -0.15 -5.72 21.95
N VAL A 240 0.46 -6.11 23.09
CA VAL A 240 0.03 -7.28 23.85
C VAL A 240 -1.47 -7.17 24.17
N ARG A 241 -1.88 -6.04 24.77
CA ARG A 241 -3.28 -5.77 25.13
C ARG A 241 -4.22 -5.68 23.94
N LYS A 242 -3.88 -4.85 22.94
CA LYS A 242 -4.81 -4.54 21.83
C LYS A 242 -4.86 -5.62 20.74
N ASP A 243 -3.77 -6.38 20.54
CA ASP A 243 -3.64 -7.30 19.40
C ASP A 243 -3.34 -8.75 19.79
N LEU A 244 -2.40 -9.02 20.71
CA LEU A 244 -2.05 -10.42 21.05
C LEU A 244 -3.14 -11.11 21.89
N ILE A 245 -3.68 -10.44 22.91
CA ILE A 245 -4.74 -11.01 23.76
C ILE A 245 -5.99 -11.37 22.93
N PRO A 246 -6.56 -10.47 22.10
CA PRO A 246 -7.70 -10.80 21.23
C PRO A 246 -7.41 -11.82 20.11
N LYS A 247 -6.14 -12.12 19.83
CA LYS A 247 -5.72 -13.20 18.92
C LYS A 247 -5.66 -14.53 19.66
N MET A 248 -5.01 -14.59 20.82
CA MET A 248 -4.92 -15.81 21.64
C MET A 248 -6.28 -16.29 22.16
N GLN A 249 -7.25 -15.39 22.34
CA GLN A 249 -8.66 -15.74 22.61
C GLN A 249 -9.36 -16.47 21.44
N LYS A 250 -8.87 -16.32 20.21
CA LYS A 250 -9.45 -16.91 18.98
C LYS A 250 -8.66 -18.09 18.46
N ASP A 251 -7.34 -18.05 18.66
CA ASP A 251 -6.36 -19.03 18.22
C ASP A 251 -5.29 -19.20 19.31
N PRO A 252 -5.41 -20.25 20.15
CA PRO A 252 -4.42 -20.55 21.19
C PRO A 252 -3.03 -20.97 20.68
N ASN A 253 -2.85 -21.19 19.37
CA ASN A 253 -1.54 -21.52 18.77
C ASN A 253 -0.83 -20.28 18.20
N TYR A 254 -1.52 -19.14 18.06
CA TYR A 254 -1.04 -17.93 17.37
C TYR A 254 0.43 -17.57 17.68
N LEU A 255 0.81 -17.56 18.97
CA LEU A 255 2.18 -17.22 19.40
C LEU A 255 3.22 -18.27 18.95
N THR A 256 2.87 -19.56 19.02
CA THR A 256 3.72 -20.68 18.58
C THR A 256 3.96 -20.61 17.07
N ASP A 257 2.92 -20.30 16.30
CA ASP A 257 2.99 -20.26 14.84
C ASP A 257 3.76 -19.02 14.36
N ASN A 258 3.54 -17.88 15.00
CA ASN A 258 4.25 -16.62 14.72
C ASN A 258 5.66 -16.55 15.38
N LYS A 259 6.12 -17.61 16.07
CA LYS A 259 7.43 -17.68 16.77
C LYS A 259 7.64 -16.56 17.80
N ILE A 260 6.61 -16.28 18.60
CA ILE A 260 6.60 -15.31 19.69
C ILE A 260 6.69 -16.04 21.04
N ARG A 261 7.84 -15.93 21.70
CA ARG A 261 8.10 -16.48 23.03
C ARG A 261 7.51 -15.57 24.11
N ILE A 262 7.03 -16.16 25.21
CA ILE A 262 6.62 -15.43 26.41
C ILE A 262 7.70 -15.59 27.48
N LEU A 263 8.21 -14.47 28.00
CA LEU A 263 9.32 -14.44 28.95
C LEU A 263 8.88 -13.80 30.28
N SER A 264 9.11 -14.52 31.38
CA SER A 264 8.89 -14.08 32.76
C SER A 264 10.21 -14.19 33.53
N GLY A 265 10.73 -13.06 34.03
CA GLY A 265 12.06 -13.03 34.67
C GLY A 265 13.23 -13.48 33.78
N GLY A 266 13.03 -13.49 32.45
CA GLY A 266 13.98 -14.03 31.47
C GLY A 266 13.81 -15.53 31.16
N GLN A 267 13.01 -16.27 31.93
CA GLN A 267 12.65 -17.67 31.65
C GLN A 267 11.46 -17.74 30.69
N GLU A 268 11.45 -18.73 29.79
CA GLU A 268 10.35 -18.94 28.84
C GLU A 268 9.19 -19.69 29.49
N ILE A 269 7.96 -19.19 29.31
CA ILE A 269 6.73 -19.76 29.86
C ILE A 269 5.74 -20.15 28.77
N SER A 270 4.89 -21.13 29.05
CA SER A 270 3.91 -21.63 28.07
C SER A 270 2.79 -20.61 27.82
N PRO A 271 2.36 -20.41 26.57
CA PRO A 271 1.10 -19.70 26.28
C PRO A 271 -0.13 -20.30 26.99
N ARG A 272 -0.09 -21.57 27.40
CA ARG A 272 -1.18 -22.23 28.15
C ARG A 272 -1.23 -21.87 29.63
N SER A 273 -0.20 -21.25 30.20
CA SER A 273 -0.16 -20.82 31.61
C SER A 273 -0.47 -19.33 31.80
N VAL A 274 -1.09 -18.69 30.80
CA VAL A 274 -1.45 -17.26 30.81
C VAL A 274 -2.97 -17.11 30.66
N ASN A 275 -3.60 -16.30 31.52
CA ASN A 275 -5.03 -16.03 31.46
C ASN A 275 -5.38 -15.00 30.37
N TRP A 276 -5.60 -15.49 29.16
CA TRP A 276 -6.02 -14.70 27.98
C TRP A 276 -7.39 -14.04 28.10
N ASN A 277 -8.21 -14.37 29.10
CA ASN A 277 -9.47 -13.69 29.38
C ASN A 277 -9.29 -12.50 30.35
N SER A 278 -8.06 -12.04 30.53
CA SER A 278 -7.69 -10.96 31.42
C SER A 278 -6.50 -10.15 30.90
N ASP A 279 -6.20 -9.04 31.57
CA ASP A 279 -5.04 -8.18 31.26
C ASP A 279 -3.69 -8.78 31.74
N GLU A 280 -3.69 -9.98 32.32
CA GLU A 280 -2.52 -10.68 32.89
C GLU A 280 -1.37 -10.80 31.90
N GLY A 281 -1.66 -11.14 30.63
CA GLY A 281 -0.65 -11.26 29.59
C GLY A 281 0.25 -10.02 29.49
N THR A 282 -0.28 -8.82 29.75
CA THR A 282 0.48 -7.55 29.67
C THR A 282 1.60 -7.42 30.70
N ARG A 283 1.72 -8.35 31.66
CA ARG A 283 2.79 -8.44 32.66
C ARG A 283 4.08 -9.10 32.13
N TYR A 284 4.02 -9.82 31.00
CA TYR A 284 5.14 -10.59 30.47
C TYR A 284 5.86 -9.90 29.31
N THR A 285 7.12 -10.26 29.09
CA THR A 285 7.89 -9.80 27.92
C THR A 285 7.66 -10.77 26.76
N TYR A 286 7.13 -10.29 25.64
CA TYR A 286 6.96 -11.11 24.44
C TYR A 286 8.09 -10.79 23.46
N ARG A 287 8.78 -11.83 22.98
CA ARG A 287 9.85 -11.70 21.98
C ARG A 287 9.54 -12.57 20.77
N GLN A 288 9.32 -11.94 19.61
CA GLN A 288 9.34 -12.64 18.34
C GLN A 288 10.79 -12.91 17.92
N ASP A 289 11.08 -14.13 17.54
CA ASP A 289 12.40 -14.52 17.02
C ASP A 289 12.68 -13.88 15.64
N SER A 290 13.94 -13.84 15.23
CA SER A 290 14.36 -13.29 13.94
C SER A 290 14.01 -14.24 12.79
N GLY A 291 13.53 -13.71 11.67
CA GLY A 291 13.28 -14.47 10.44
C GLY A 291 12.45 -13.68 9.43
N ALA A 292 12.86 -13.69 8.15
CA ALA A 292 12.34 -12.79 7.12
C ALA A 292 10.81 -12.89 6.91
N ASP A 293 10.28 -14.11 6.92
CA ASP A 293 8.91 -14.41 6.47
C ASP A 293 7.87 -14.31 7.61
N PHE A 294 8.29 -14.42 8.86
CA PHE A 294 7.39 -14.40 10.02
C PHE A 294 7.57 -13.20 10.95
N ASN A 295 8.77 -12.59 11.02
CA ASN A 295 9.00 -11.47 11.92
C ASN A 295 8.23 -10.22 11.46
N SER A 296 7.50 -9.60 12.38
CA SER A 296 6.64 -8.44 12.11
C SER A 296 7.40 -7.19 11.69
N MET A 297 8.72 -7.14 11.96
CA MET A 297 9.66 -6.10 11.54
C MET A 297 10.48 -6.51 10.31
N GLY A 298 10.18 -7.67 9.68
CA GLY A 298 10.94 -8.21 8.54
C GLY A 298 12.41 -8.42 8.86
N VAL A 299 13.29 -8.15 7.89
CA VAL A 299 14.75 -8.32 8.05
C VAL A 299 15.46 -7.11 8.66
N VAL A 300 14.79 -5.97 8.87
CA VAL A 300 15.45 -4.69 9.19
C VAL A 300 14.62 -3.79 10.11
N ARG A 301 15.25 -3.23 11.14
CA ARG A 301 14.74 -2.12 11.95
C ARG A 301 15.71 -0.93 11.89
N ILE A 302 15.20 0.27 11.64
CA ILE A 302 15.96 1.51 11.66
C ILE A 302 15.65 2.25 12.97
N ASN A 303 16.68 2.41 13.80
CA ASN A 303 16.57 3.00 15.13
C ASN A 303 16.60 4.54 15.02
N ILE A 304 15.51 5.19 15.46
CA ILE A 304 15.31 6.64 15.42
C ILE A 304 14.89 7.17 16.81
N PRO A 305 15.82 7.41 17.77
CA PRO A 305 15.47 7.76 19.14
C PRO A 305 14.51 8.95 19.26
N ASN A 306 13.35 8.72 19.90
CA ASN A 306 12.25 9.68 20.05
C ASN A 306 11.39 9.34 21.29
N PRO A 307 10.64 10.30 21.87
CA PRO A 307 9.85 10.08 23.09
C PRO A 307 8.58 9.23 22.90
N HIS A 308 8.20 8.88 21.66
CA HIS A 308 7.03 8.06 21.37
C HIS A 308 7.35 6.56 21.23
N GLY A 309 8.63 6.18 21.26
CA GLY A 309 9.08 4.78 21.13
C GLY A 309 8.88 4.15 19.74
N VAL A 310 8.44 4.92 18.75
CA VAL A 310 8.21 4.44 17.37
C VAL A 310 9.52 4.30 16.60
N PHE A 311 9.52 3.51 15.52
CA PHE A 311 10.67 3.30 14.65
C PHE A 311 10.24 3.03 13.20
N MET A 312 11.21 2.98 12.28
CA MET A 312 10.99 2.54 10.89
C MET A 312 11.47 1.10 10.73
N HIS A 313 10.83 0.28 9.92
CA HIS A 313 11.19 -1.14 9.76
C HIS A 313 10.71 -1.77 8.44
N ASP A 314 11.22 -2.96 8.13
CA ASP A 314 10.73 -3.84 7.05
C ASP A 314 9.41 -4.52 7.45
N THR A 315 8.83 -5.33 6.57
CA THR A 315 7.69 -6.17 6.93
C THR A 315 7.61 -7.45 6.10
N ASN A 316 7.23 -8.54 6.75
CA ASN A 316 6.83 -9.76 6.07
C ASN A 316 5.50 -9.59 5.28
N SER A 317 4.63 -8.66 5.69
CA SER A 317 3.32 -8.41 5.07
C SER A 317 3.43 -7.59 3.77
N ARG A 318 4.31 -7.96 2.82
CA ARG A 318 4.74 -7.09 1.71
C ARG A 318 3.62 -6.59 0.78
N GLY A 319 2.54 -7.35 0.61
CA GLY A 319 1.41 -6.98 -0.25
C GLY A 319 0.77 -5.63 0.08
N VAL A 320 0.84 -5.19 1.35
CA VAL A 320 0.24 -3.93 1.84
C VAL A 320 0.80 -2.66 1.20
N PHE A 321 1.91 -2.73 0.46
CA PHE A 321 2.43 -1.59 -0.29
C PHE A 321 1.70 -1.38 -1.64
N GLY A 322 0.92 -2.35 -2.11
CA GLY A 322 0.08 -2.25 -3.31
C GLY A 322 -1.34 -1.71 -3.07
N ASP A 323 -1.74 -1.58 -1.80
CA ASP A 323 -3.05 -1.04 -1.42
C ASP A 323 -3.05 0.51 -1.40
N ASP A 324 -4.18 1.12 -1.75
CA ASP A 324 -4.40 2.56 -1.54
C ASP A 324 -4.41 2.88 -0.02
N PHE A 325 -4.98 1.99 0.80
CA PHE A 325 -5.06 2.14 2.27
C PHE A 325 -3.84 1.53 2.96
N ARG A 326 -2.88 2.36 3.39
CA ARG A 326 -1.64 1.90 4.06
C ARG A 326 -1.51 2.32 5.52
N PHE A 327 -2.65 2.56 6.17
CA PHE A 327 -2.77 3.04 7.55
C PHE A 327 -2.93 1.86 8.51
N ILE A 328 -1.94 0.96 8.52
CA ILE A 328 -2.03 -0.39 9.10
C ILE A 328 -1.22 -0.60 10.39
N SER A 329 -0.24 0.28 10.66
CA SER A 329 0.73 0.10 11.75
C SER A 329 0.20 0.61 13.09
N SER A 330 0.95 0.35 14.16
CA SER A 330 0.72 0.97 15.48
C SER A 330 1.79 2.02 15.76
N GLY A 331 1.61 3.24 15.25
CA GLY A 331 2.57 4.35 15.36
C GLY A 331 3.82 4.22 14.46
N CYS A 332 4.48 3.06 14.43
CA CYS A 332 5.67 2.78 13.62
C CYS A 332 5.42 2.85 12.10
N VAL A 333 6.49 2.92 11.32
CA VAL A 333 6.45 3.07 9.86
C VAL A 333 7.14 1.88 9.18
N ARG A 334 6.35 1.07 8.45
CA ARG A 334 6.86 0.04 7.53
C ARG A 334 7.37 0.72 6.26
N VAL A 335 8.46 0.25 5.66
CA VAL A 335 9.09 0.87 4.47
C VAL A 335 9.25 -0.17 3.35
N GLN A 336 8.68 0.10 2.17
CA GLN A 336 8.91 -0.71 0.97
C GLN A 336 10.39 -0.60 0.55
N ASN A 337 10.94 -1.61 -0.13
CA ASN A 337 12.30 -1.59 -0.70
C ASN A 337 13.39 -1.18 0.31
N VAL A 338 13.20 -1.59 1.57
CA VAL A 338 14.03 -1.24 2.74
C VAL A 338 15.55 -1.40 2.51
N ARG A 339 15.96 -2.37 1.68
CA ARG A 339 17.38 -2.60 1.34
C ARG A 339 17.99 -1.40 0.60
N GLU A 340 17.26 -0.76 -0.31
CA GLU A 340 17.68 0.49 -0.97
C GLU A 340 17.72 1.65 0.04
N TYR A 341 16.70 1.77 0.90
CA TYR A 341 16.64 2.80 1.95
C TYR A 341 17.82 2.72 2.93
N ILE A 342 18.17 1.54 3.44
CA ILE A 342 19.31 1.38 4.36
C ILE A 342 20.66 1.43 3.67
N THR A 343 20.78 1.01 2.40
CA THR A 343 21.99 1.26 1.59
C THR A 343 22.24 2.76 1.49
N TRP A 344 21.19 3.55 1.20
CA TRP A 344 21.32 5.01 1.19
C TRP A 344 21.59 5.60 2.58
N LEU A 345 21.06 5.04 3.68
CA LEU A 345 21.36 5.49 5.05
C LEU A 345 22.82 5.19 5.46
N LEU A 346 23.34 4.02 5.12
CA LEU A 346 24.64 3.54 5.57
C LEU A 346 25.81 4.06 4.71
N LYS A 347 25.59 4.52 3.48
CA LYS A 347 26.64 4.86 2.49
C LYS A 347 27.86 5.69 2.97
N ASP A 348 27.68 6.54 4.00
CA ASP A 348 28.73 7.41 4.57
C ASP A 348 29.38 6.77 5.83
N THR A 349 29.14 5.47 6.06
CA THR A 349 29.62 4.66 7.18
C THR A 349 30.65 3.66 6.65
N PRO A 350 31.94 3.72 7.07
CA PRO A 350 32.96 2.80 6.58
C PRO A 350 32.60 1.33 6.80
N GLY A 351 32.88 0.48 5.81
CA GLY A 351 32.53 -0.95 5.82
C GLY A 351 31.10 -1.28 5.37
N TRP A 352 30.28 -0.29 5.00
CA TRP A 352 28.90 -0.51 4.54
C TRP A 352 28.66 0.00 3.12
N ASP A 353 29.03 -0.82 2.14
CA ASP A 353 28.52 -0.72 0.77
C ASP A 353 27.24 -1.58 0.59
N ARG A 354 26.69 -1.62 -0.64
CA ARG A 354 25.52 -2.46 -0.93
C ARG A 354 25.78 -3.94 -0.70
N ALA A 355 26.95 -4.48 -1.07
CA ALA A 355 27.23 -5.91 -0.93
C ALA A 355 27.24 -6.34 0.54
N HIS A 356 27.80 -5.51 1.43
CA HIS A 356 27.76 -5.74 2.88
C HIS A 356 26.33 -5.62 3.44
N VAL A 357 25.48 -4.73 2.89
CA VAL A 357 24.06 -4.64 3.25
C VAL A 357 23.28 -5.90 2.83
N GLU A 358 23.45 -6.40 1.61
CA GLU A 358 22.79 -7.63 1.17
C GLU A 358 23.29 -8.84 2.00
N GLN A 359 24.61 -8.96 2.19
CA GLN A 359 25.23 -10.03 3.00
C GLN A 359 24.72 -10.03 4.45
N ALA A 360 24.60 -8.86 5.08
CA ALA A 360 24.10 -8.75 6.45
C ALA A 360 22.65 -9.25 6.56
N VAL A 361 21.79 -8.92 5.57
CA VAL A 361 20.42 -9.47 5.49
C VAL A 361 20.47 -11.00 5.28
N GLU A 362 21.18 -11.47 4.26
CA GLU A 362 21.21 -12.87 3.82
C GLU A 362 21.85 -13.81 4.85
N SER A 363 22.71 -13.30 5.73
CA SER A 363 23.29 -14.08 6.84
C SER A 363 22.25 -14.66 7.80
N GLY A 364 21.05 -14.06 7.90
CA GLY A 364 20.06 -14.33 8.95
C GLY A 364 20.50 -13.94 10.36
N GLN A 365 21.77 -13.53 10.56
CA GLN A 365 22.33 -13.18 11.86
C GLN A 365 21.93 -11.76 12.26
N ARG A 366 21.75 -11.54 13.56
CA ARG A 366 21.54 -10.19 14.11
C ARG A 366 22.85 -9.40 14.02
N ILE A 367 22.83 -8.32 13.27
CA ILE A 367 23.96 -7.40 13.11
C ILE A 367 23.46 -5.98 13.37
N ASP A 368 24.09 -5.24 14.29
CA ASP A 368 23.68 -3.88 14.66
C ASP A 368 24.69 -2.87 14.09
N ALA A 369 24.29 -2.16 13.02
CA ALA A 369 25.13 -1.27 12.22
C ALA A 369 24.89 0.20 12.58
N ARG A 370 25.80 0.79 13.35
CA ARG A 370 25.73 2.19 13.78
C ARG A 370 26.18 3.14 12.67
N LEU A 371 25.37 4.15 12.35
CA LEU A 371 25.71 5.16 11.35
C LEU A 371 26.84 6.07 11.86
N THR A 372 27.84 6.34 11.02
CA THR A 372 28.93 7.30 11.36
C THR A 372 28.40 8.73 11.52
N GLN A 373 27.41 9.12 10.72
CA GLN A 373 26.70 10.40 10.85
C GLN A 373 25.19 10.15 11.00
N PRO A 374 24.57 10.50 12.14
CA PRO A 374 23.12 10.35 12.32
C PRO A 374 22.31 11.23 11.37
N VAL A 375 21.53 10.60 10.49
CA VAL A 375 20.76 11.27 9.43
C VAL A 375 19.45 11.83 9.99
N PRO A 376 19.10 13.12 9.77
CA PRO A 376 17.81 13.68 10.16
C PRO A 376 16.62 12.96 9.51
N VAL A 377 15.58 12.72 10.30
CA VAL A 377 14.33 12.06 9.88
C VAL A 377 13.15 12.91 10.32
N TYR A 378 12.39 13.43 9.36
CA TYR A 378 11.23 14.30 9.56
C TYR A 378 9.96 13.49 9.26
N TRP A 379 9.15 13.21 10.27
CA TRP A 379 7.81 12.62 10.10
C TRP A 379 6.80 13.76 10.05
N THR A 380 6.23 13.98 8.86
CA THR A 380 5.41 15.16 8.54
C THR A 380 3.99 14.78 8.15
N TYR A 381 3.09 15.76 8.15
CA TYR A 381 1.69 15.58 7.79
C TYR A 381 1.31 16.61 6.72
N ILE A 382 1.67 16.32 5.46
CA ILE A 382 1.42 17.20 4.32
C ILE A 382 0.38 16.54 3.39
N THR A 383 -0.86 17.00 3.47
CA THR A 383 -2.01 16.44 2.72
C THR A 383 -2.23 17.11 1.36
N ALA A 384 -1.63 18.27 1.11
CA ALA A 384 -1.64 18.93 -0.20
C ALA A 384 -0.32 19.66 -0.44
N TRP A 385 0.22 19.57 -1.66
CA TRP A 385 1.41 20.31 -2.10
C TRP A 385 1.45 20.36 -3.63
N ALA A 386 2.24 21.24 -4.22
CA ALA A 386 2.50 21.26 -5.66
C ALA A 386 4.00 21.20 -5.96
N THR A 387 4.33 20.76 -7.16
CA THR A 387 5.71 20.67 -7.68
C THR A 387 5.94 21.70 -8.80
N PRO A 388 7.21 22.07 -9.11
CA PRO A 388 7.52 23.14 -10.08
C PRO A 388 7.06 22.90 -11.52
N ASP A 389 6.68 21.67 -11.86
CA ASP A 389 6.02 21.28 -13.12
C ASP A 389 4.56 21.76 -13.21
N GLY A 390 4.00 22.32 -12.13
CA GLY A 390 2.60 22.74 -12.04
C GLY A 390 1.63 21.62 -11.64
N THR A 391 2.13 20.43 -11.29
CA THR A 391 1.31 19.32 -10.78
C THR A 391 0.95 19.57 -9.31
N VAL A 392 -0.34 19.38 -8.97
CA VAL A 392 -0.84 19.47 -7.60
C VAL A 392 -1.20 18.10 -7.03
N GLN A 393 -0.55 17.77 -5.92
CA GLN A 393 -0.74 16.55 -5.14
C GLN A 393 -1.75 16.79 -4.02
N PHE A 394 -2.65 15.83 -3.81
CA PHE A 394 -3.59 15.79 -2.70
C PHE A 394 -3.60 14.39 -2.08
N ARG A 395 -3.86 14.30 -0.79
CA ARG A 395 -4.09 13.06 -0.04
C ARG A 395 -5.27 13.27 0.92
N ASP A 396 -5.78 12.18 1.46
CA ASP A 396 -6.86 12.22 2.46
C ASP A 396 -6.35 12.72 3.81
N ASP A 397 -7.20 13.43 4.56
CA ASP A 397 -6.91 13.89 5.91
C ASP A 397 -7.21 12.77 6.95
N ILE A 398 -6.44 11.69 6.86
CA ILE A 398 -6.64 10.43 7.59
C ILE A 398 -6.76 10.57 9.12
N TYR A 399 -6.11 11.59 9.69
CA TYR A 399 -6.10 11.87 11.13
C TYR A 399 -6.90 13.15 11.48
N LYS A 400 -7.62 13.73 10.53
CA LYS A 400 -8.48 14.93 10.68
C LYS A 400 -7.75 16.17 11.24
N ARG A 401 -6.55 16.46 10.69
CA ARG A 401 -5.64 17.52 11.15
C ARG A 401 -5.63 18.75 10.23
N ASP A 402 -6.30 18.74 9.09
CA ASP A 402 -6.36 19.86 8.13
C ASP A 402 -7.34 20.96 8.55
N GLY A 403 -8.24 20.67 9.50
CA GLY A 403 -9.29 21.58 9.94
C GLY A 403 -10.42 21.77 8.89
N VAL A 404 -10.35 21.05 7.77
CA VAL A 404 -11.35 21.08 6.69
C VAL A 404 -11.95 19.71 6.47
N ASN A 405 -13.26 19.67 6.24
CA ASN A 405 -13.99 18.44 5.92
C ASN A 405 -13.70 17.98 4.48
N VAL A 406 -12.51 17.43 4.26
CA VAL A 406 -12.20 16.54 3.14
C VAL A 406 -12.71 15.14 3.55
N PRO A 407 -13.71 14.57 2.86
CA PRO A 407 -14.10 13.18 3.10
C PRO A 407 -12.91 12.25 2.82
N SER A 408 -12.74 11.20 3.62
CA SER A 408 -11.83 10.10 3.26
C SER A 408 -12.35 9.48 1.97
N THR A 409 -11.51 9.42 0.95
CA THR A 409 -11.81 8.82 -0.35
C THR A 409 -11.31 7.37 -0.41
N ILE A 410 -10.34 7.05 0.45
CA ILE A 410 -9.83 5.71 0.72
C ILE A 410 -10.50 5.20 2.01
N GLU A 411 -11.09 4.00 1.95
CA GLU A 411 -11.58 3.24 3.11
C GLU A 411 -10.62 2.07 3.41
N ALA A 412 -10.69 1.54 4.63
CA ALA A 412 -9.97 0.30 4.95
C ALA A 412 -10.59 -0.86 4.17
N PRO A 413 -9.80 -1.77 3.56
CA PRO A 413 -10.35 -2.92 2.86
C PRO A 413 -11.17 -3.78 3.83
N THR A 414 -12.42 -4.08 3.45
CA THR A 414 -13.27 -5.03 4.17
C THR A 414 -12.50 -6.34 4.33
N PRO A 415 -12.37 -6.91 5.54
CA PRO A 415 -11.65 -8.15 5.73
C PRO A 415 -12.25 -9.27 4.87
N VAL A 416 -11.50 -9.71 3.86
CA VAL A 416 -11.89 -10.87 3.06
C VAL A 416 -11.86 -12.07 3.99
N ALA A 417 -13.01 -12.71 4.19
CA ALA A 417 -13.11 -13.88 5.06
C ALA A 417 -12.25 -15.01 4.47
N SER A 418 -11.12 -15.30 5.11
CA SER A 418 -10.26 -16.41 4.69
C SER A 418 -11.00 -17.74 4.90
N ALA A 419 -10.98 -18.57 3.86
CA ALA A 419 -11.53 -19.92 3.74
C ALA A 419 -12.43 -20.46 4.88
N ALA A 420 -13.71 -20.62 4.56
CA ALA A 420 -14.63 -21.61 5.15
C ALA A 420 -14.74 -21.67 6.69
N SER A 421 -15.50 -20.73 7.27
CA SER A 421 -16.23 -21.03 8.50
C SER A 421 -17.39 -21.97 8.20
N THR A 422 -17.19 -23.29 8.32
CA THR A 422 -18.31 -24.22 8.48
C THR A 422 -19.04 -23.83 9.77
N GLN A 423 -20.29 -23.38 9.65
CA GLN A 423 -21.13 -23.14 10.82
C GLN A 423 -21.35 -24.46 11.57
N PRO A 424 -21.25 -24.49 12.90
CA PRO A 424 -21.79 -25.59 13.68
C PRO A 424 -23.30 -25.66 13.44
N GLU A 425 -23.83 -26.83 13.10
CA GLU A 425 -25.27 -27.06 13.19
C GLU A 425 -25.68 -26.89 14.66
N VAL A 426 -26.73 -26.10 14.90
CA VAL A 426 -27.28 -25.91 16.24
C VAL A 426 -28.09 -27.16 16.58
N PHE A 427 -27.48 -28.07 17.33
CA PHE A 427 -28.19 -29.20 17.91
C PHE A 427 -29.07 -28.69 19.06
N GLU A 428 -30.37 -28.54 18.80
CA GLU A 428 -31.35 -28.27 19.85
C GLU A 428 -31.56 -29.56 20.68
N PRO A 429 -31.30 -29.54 22.01
CA PRO A 429 -31.70 -30.63 22.88
C PRO A 429 -33.22 -30.56 23.10
N GLY A 430 -33.96 -31.41 22.40
CA GLY A 430 -35.41 -31.55 22.62
C GLY A 430 -35.74 -32.09 24.01
N ASP A 431 -36.86 -31.65 24.57
CA ASP A 431 -37.39 -32.14 25.83
C ASP A 431 -37.83 -33.61 25.71
N GLU A 432 -37.55 -34.43 26.73
CA GLU A 432 -38.36 -35.62 27.02
C GLU A 432 -38.33 -35.94 28.53
N GLU A 433 -39.47 -36.41 29.05
CA GLU A 433 -39.69 -36.63 30.49
C GLU A 433 -39.29 -38.06 30.91
N ASN A 434 -38.62 -38.20 32.07
CA ASN A 434 -38.80 -39.19 33.17
C ASN A 434 -37.52 -39.41 33.98
#